data_AF-A0AA44Z646-F1
#
_entry.id   AF-A0AA44Z646-F1
#
_cell.length_a   1.000
_cell.length_b   1.000
_cell.length_c   1.000
_cell.angle_alpha   90.00
_cell.angle_beta   90.00
_cell.angle_gamma   90.00
#
_symmetry.space_group_name_H-M   'P 1'
#
loop_
_entity.id
_entity.type
_entity.pdbx_description
1 polymer ?
#
loop_
_entity_poly.entity_id
_entity_poly.type
_entity_poly.pdbx_seq_one_letter_code
_entity_poly.pdbx_strand_id
1 'polypeptide(L)'
;MFSLTERENDFYTWHGVRLELNLSFDNIMLLLELLSDEDIDELARITIALQMLIVDNSVLSQLDMERRSMLFMDILKARLDIDLKTLMNNDKKEDGDEKLPEPPIVDFTIDAERIFSSFLFDYNIDLIEWQGKMQWNKFLTLFRNLSEKSPMGQALHY
;
A
#
# COMPACT_ATOMS: atom_id res chain seq x y z
N MET A 1 -5.74 9.52 4.82
CA MET A 1 -7.21 9.74 4.80
C MET A 1 -7.63 10.00 3.36
N PHE A 2 -8.72 9.41 2.86
CA PHE A 2 -9.20 9.65 1.49
C PHE A 2 -9.89 11.03 1.42
N SER A 3 -9.51 11.85 0.45
CA SER A 3 -10.08 13.19 0.24
C SER A 3 -10.39 13.43 -1.24
N LEU A 4 -11.58 13.97 -1.50
CA LEU A 4 -12.02 14.36 -2.86
C LEU A 4 -11.47 15.72 -3.29
N THR A 5 -10.92 16.50 -2.37
CA THR A 5 -10.38 17.86 -2.63
C THR A 5 -8.86 17.90 -2.71
N GLU A 6 -8.19 16.83 -2.28
CA GLU A 6 -6.74 16.74 -2.30
C GLU A 6 -6.23 16.44 -3.72
N ARG A 7 -5.35 17.32 -4.22
CA ARG A 7 -4.82 17.26 -5.59
C ARG A 7 -3.36 16.81 -5.67
N GLU A 8 -2.66 16.75 -4.54
CA GLU A 8 -1.22 16.45 -4.46
C GLU A 8 -0.94 15.17 -3.65
N ASN A 9 -1.78 14.15 -3.78
CA ASN A 9 -1.59 12.86 -3.09
C ASN A 9 -0.25 12.20 -3.44
N ASP A 10 0.24 12.46 -4.65
CA ASP A 10 1.42 11.81 -5.21
C ASP A 10 2.71 12.55 -4.83
N PHE A 11 2.63 13.67 -4.11
CA PHE A 11 3.82 14.42 -3.71
C PHE A 11 4.06 14.33 -2.21
N TYR A 12 5.31 14.10 -1.81
CA TYR A 12 5.72 14.09 -0.41
C TYR A 12 6.90 15.05 -0.20
N THR A 13 6.84 15.88 0.83
CA THR A 13 7.93 16.82 1.13
C THR A 13 8.74 16.31 2.30
N TRP A 14 10.00 15.97 2.05
CA TRP A 14 10.94 15.47 3.05
C TRP A 14 12.12 16.43 3.21
N HIS A 15 12.29 17.01 4.40
CA HIS A 15 13.30 18.03 4.70
C HIS A 15 13.41 19.16 3.65
N GLY A 16 12.28 19.59 3.09
CA GLY A 16 12.21 20.66 2.07
C GLY A 16 12.45 20.19 0.63
N VAL A 17 12.72 18.91 0.41
CA VAL A 17 12.78 18.29 -0.93
C VAL A 17 11.41 17.72 -1.28
N ARG A 18 10.86 18.15 -2.42
CA ARG A 18 9.60 17.62 -2.96
C ARG A 18 9.89 16.36 -3.76
N LEU A 19 9.29 15.25 -3.34
CA LEU A 19 9.39 13.93 -3.96
C LEU A 19 8.06 13.62 -4.65
N GLU A 20 8.14 13.13 -5.88
CA GLU A 20 7.00 12.51 -6.57
C GLU A 20 7.01 11.00 -6.27
N LEU A 21 5.86 10.50 -5.81
CA LEU A 21 5.68 9.13 -5.37
C LEU A 21 4.79 8.36 -6.34
N ASN A 22 5.21 7.14 -6.66
CA ASN A 22 4.37 6.17 -7.34
C ASN A 22 3.58 5.36 -6.29
N LEU A 23 2.37 5.83 -5.98
CA LEU A 23 1.46 5.16 -5.04
C LEU A 23 0.36 4.38 -5.77
N SER A 24 0.60 3.93 -7.01
CA SER A 24 -0.35 3.07 -7.72
C SER A 24 -0.57 1.76 -6.95
N PHE A 25 -1.79 1.23 -7.00
CA PHE A 25 -2.16 0.09 -6.16
C PHE A 25 -1.29 -1.14 -6.41
N ASP A 26 -0.95 -1.40 -7.67
CA ASP A 26 -0.09 -2.48 -8.12
C ASP A 26 1.35 -2.32 -7.63
N ASN A 27 1.87 -1.08 -7.61
CA ASN A 27 3.20 -0.79 -7.07
C ASN A 27 3.23 -1.00 -5.55
N ILE A 28 2.15 -0.63 -4.84
CA ILE A 28 2.03 -0.86 -3.40
C ILE A 28 1.86 -2.35 -3.09
N MET A 29 1.11 -3.11 -3.88
CA MET A 29 1.02 -4.57 -3.71
C MET A 29 2.40 -5.22 -3.86
N LEU A 30 3.13 -4.88 -4.92
CA LEU A 30 4.48 -5.38 -5.14
C LEU A 30 5.44 -4.95 -4.02
N LEU A 31 5.27 -3.75 -3.46
CA LEU A 31 6.03 -3.29 -2.31
C LEU A 31 5.75 -4.16 -1.08
N LEU A 32 4.50 -4.52 -0.82
CA LEU A 32 4.16 -5.40 0.30
C LEU A 32 4.76 -6.79 0.13
N GLU A 33 4.74 -7.34 -1.09
CA GLU A 33 5.40 -8.62 -1.40
C GLU A 33 6.91 -8.55 -1.15
N LEU A 34 7.58 -7.48 -1.61
CA LEU A 34 8.99 -7.21 -1.33
C LEU A 34 9.26 -7.12 0.19
N LEU A 35 8.33 -6.53 0.96
CA LEU A 35 8.48 -6.38 2.40
C LEU A 35 8.39 -7.70 3.15
N SER A 36 7.60 -8.64 2.64
CA SER A 36 7.42 -9.98 3.20
C SER A 36 8.48 -10.99 2.73
N ASP A 37 9.33 -10.66 1.76
CA ASP A 37 10.38 -11.53 1.24
C ASP A 37 11.58 -11.59 2.21
N GLU A 38 11.72 -12.71 2.92
CA GLU A 38 12.80 -12.97 3.88
C GLU A 38 14.15 -13.29 3.21
N ASP A 39 14.18 -13.65 1.91
CA ASP A 39 15.40 -13.99 1.19
C ASP A 39 16.20 -12.73 0.78
N ILE A 40 15.56 -11.56 0.84
CA ILE A 40 16.16 -10.27 0.51
C ILE A 40 16.69 -9.59 1.78
N ASP A 41 17.99 -9.24 1.76
CA ASP A 41 18.64 -8.46 2.80
C ASP A 41 17.87 -7.17 3.14
N GLU A 42 17.75 -6.84 4.42
CA GLU A 42 16.93 -5.72 4.91
C GLU A 42 17.35 -4.38 4.29
N LEU A 43 18.66 -4.13 4.14
CA LEU A 43 19.15 -2.87 3.57
C LEU A 43 18.92 -2.81 2.06
N ALA A 44 19.08 -3.94 1.37
CA ALA A 44 18.73 -4.07 -0.03
C ALA A 44 17.22 -3.84 -0.24
N ARG A 45 16.38 -4.43 0.62
CA ARG A 45 14.91 -4.32 0.60
C ARG A 45 14.45 -2.87 0.71
N ILE A 46 14.99 -2.12 1.68
CA ILE A 46 14.69 -0.68 1.84
C ILE A 46 15.09 0.11 0.59
N THR A 47 16.26 -0.20 0.01
CA THR A 47 16.72 0.48 -1.21
C THR A 47 15.79 0.22 -2.39
N ILE A 48 15.39 -1.03 -2.62
CA ILE A 48 14.47 -1.42 -3.69
C ILE A 48 13.10 -0.79 -3.45
N ALA A 49 12.59 -0.83 -2.22
CA ALA A 49 11.31 -0.24 -1.84
C ALA A 49 11.25 1.27 -2.14
N LEU A 50 12.29 2.01 -1.79
CA LEU A 50 12.39 3.43 -2.14
C LEU A 50 12.46 3.65 -3.65
N GLN A 51 13.14 2.77 -4.39
CA GLN A 51 13.23 2.87 -5.84
C GLN A 51 11.89 2.64 -6.55
N MET A 52 11.04 1.81 -5.96
CA MET A 52 9.66 1.59 -6.41
C MET A 52 8.76 2.79 -6.08
N LEU A 53 8.93 3.36 -4.88
CA LEU A 53 8.07 4.42 -4.37
C LEU A 53 8.39 5.79 -4.95
N ILE A 54 9.65 6.10 -5.25
CA ILE A 54 10.07 7.43 -5.71
C ILE A 54 10.28 7.42 -7.22
N VAL A 55 9.59 8.31 -7.93
CA VAL A 55 9.68 8.41 -9.40
C VAL A 55 11.08 8.86 -9.82
N ASP A 56 11.63 9.90 -9.19
CA ASP A 56 13.00 10.37 -9.43
C ASP A 56 14.00 9.76 -8.44
N ASN A 57 14.61 8.66 -8.89
CA ASN A 57 15.62 7.94 -8.13
C ASN A 57 16.95 8.67 -7.97
N SER A 58 17.20 9.79 -8.67
CA SER A 58 18.44 10.55 -8.52
C SER A 58 18.60 11.11 -7.11
N VAL A 59 17.50 11.40 -6.42
CA VAL A 59 17.49 11.89 -5.03
C VAL A 59 18.09 10.87 -4.07
N LEU A 60 17.89 9.57 -4.33
CA LEU A 60 18.41 8.49 -3.48
C LEU A 60 19.93 8.40 -3.50
N SER A 61 20.58 8.84 -4.58
CA SER A 61 22.06 8.86 -4.69
C SER A 61 22.72 9.79 -3.68
N GLN A 62 21.97 10.78 -3.17
CA GLN A 62 22.46 11.79 -2.23
C GLN A 62 22.21 11.40 -0.76
N LEU A 63 21.54 10.27 -0.54
CA LEU A 63 21.16 9.78 0.78
C LEU A 63 22.01 8.56 1.15
N ASP A 64 22.57 8.60 2.37
CA ASP A 64 23.16 7.43 3.02
C ASP A 64 22.08 6.44 3.47
N MET A 65 22.51 5.27 3.94
CA MET A 65 21.59 4.20 4.30
C MET A 65 20.65 4.60 5.46
N GLU A 66 21.16 5.32 6.46
CA GLU A 66 20.34 5.79 7.59
C GLU A 66 19.22 6.74 7.12
N ARG A 67 19.54 7.70 6.24
CA ARG A 67 18.54 8.62 5.67
C ARG A 67 17.53 7.91 4.79
N ARG A 68 17.96 6.89 4.03
CA ARG A 68 17.06 6.04 3.25
C ARG A 68 16.07 5.34 4.17
N SER A 69 16.55 4.71 5.24
CA SER A 69 15.66 4.06 6.22
C SER A 69 14.68 5.04 6.87
N MET A 70 15.12 6.24 7.25
CA MET A 70 14.23 7.27 7.80
C MET A 70 13.18 7.73 6.79
N LEU A 71 13.60 8.07 5.56
CA LEU A 71 12.69 8.47 4.48
C LEU A 71 11.65 7.38 4.19
N PHE A 72 12.09 6.12 4.16
CA PHE A 72 11.21 4.98 3.92
C PHE A 72 10.15 4.86 5.02
N MET A 73 10.55 4.91 6.29
CA MET A 73 9.64 4.88 7.43
C MET A 73 8.64 6.05 7.42
N ASP A 74 9.13 7.24 7.08
CA ASP A 74 8.31 8.45 7.00
C ASP A 74 7.24 8.33 5.89
N ILE A 75 7.62 7.82 4.70
CA ILE A 75 6.69 7.60 3.59
C ILE A 75 5.63 6.56 3.97
N LEU A 76 6.04 5.41 4.53
CA LEU A 76 5.10 4.35 4.91
C LEU A 76 4.07 4.84 5.92
N LYS A 77 4.52 5.57 6.94
CA LYS A 77 3.64 6.13 7.96
C LYS A 77 2.72 7.21 7.39
N ALA A 78 3.26 8.14 6.61
CA ALA A 78 2.49 9.28 6.10
C ALA A 78 1.50 8.90 4.99
N ARG A 79 1.83 7.92 4.15
CA ARG A 79 1.05 7.60 2.94
C ARG A 79 0.31 6.29 3.00
N LEU A 80 0.83 5.29 3.70
CA LEU A 80 0.22 3.97 3.78
C LEU A 80 -0.41 3.66 5.13
N ASP A 81 -0.16 4.49 6.16
CA ASP A 81 -0.57 4.26 7.55
C ASP A 81 -0.04 2.91 8.08
N ILE A 82 1.13 2.50 7.57
CA ILE A 82 1.79 1.25 7.92
C ILE A 82 2.90 1.55 8.92
N ASP A 83 2.81 0.97 10.11
CA ASP A 83 3.98 0.81 10.98
C ASP A 83 4.71 -0.50 10.60
N LEU A 84 6.00 -0.45 10.30
CA LEU A 84 6.79 -1.67 9.97
C LEU A 84 6.72 -2.74 11.07
N LYS A 85 6.55 -2.32 12.34
CA LYS A 85 6.35 -3.24 13.48
C LYS A 85 5.13 -4.15 13.32
N THR A 86 4.11 -3.70 12.60
CA THR A 86 2.89 -4.46 12.30
C THR A 86 3.02 -5.38 11.08
N LEU A 87 4.03 -5.17 10.23
CA LEU A 87 4.33 -6.05 9.10
C LEU A 87 5.36 -7.14 9.48
N MET A 88 6.32 -6.82 10.35
CA MET A 88 7.36 -7.75 10.79
C MET A 88 6.94 -8.64 11.97
N ASN A 89 5.97 -8.19 12.77
CA ASN A 89 5.33 -9.03 13.76
C ASN A 89 3.90 -9.26 13.29
N ASN A 90 3.50 -10.52 13.13
CA ASN A 90 2.09 -10.96 13.12
C ASN A 90 1.40 -10.68 14.47
N ASP A 91 1.88 -9.71 15.24
CA ASP A 91 1.33 -9.33 16.53
C ASP A 91 0.22 -8.30 16.31
N LYS A 92 -0.99 -8.84 16.40
CA LYS A 92 -2.21 -8.15 16.78
C LYS A 92 -1.87 -6.97 17.69
N LYS A 93 -2.09 -5.74 17.20
CA LYS A 93 -2.21 -4.59 18.08
C LYS A 93 -3.50 -4.77 18.88
N GLU A 94 -3.38 -5.30 20.10
CA GLU A 94 -4.32 -5.01 21.17
C GLU A 94 -4.17 -3.53 21.52
N ASP A 95 -5.10 -2.69 21.11
CA ASP A 95 -5.44 -1.51 21.91
C ASP A 95 -6.89 -1.10 21.69
N GLY A 96 -7.58 -0.90 22.80
CA GLY A 96 -9.02 -0.65 22.85
C GLY A 96 -9.39 0.74 22.36
N ASP A 97 -10.24 0.81 21.35
CA ASP A 97 -11.50 1.57 21.37
C ASP A 97 -12.26 1.28 20.05
N GLU A 98 -13.56 1.00 20.18
CA GLU A 98 -14.55 0.83 19.09
C GLU A 98 -14.09 0.02 17.86
N LYS A 99 -14.07 -1.32 17.98
CA LYS A 99 -13.86 -2.22 16.84
C LYS A 99 -15.01 -2.11 15.82
N LEU A 100 -14.81 -1.25 14.81
CA LEU A 100 -15.23 -1.59 13.44
C LEU A 100 -14.76 -3.02 13.15
N PRO A 101 -15.56 -3.88 12.49
CA PRO A 101 -15.17 -5.26 12.24
C PRO A 101 -13.77 -5.27 11.63
N GLU A 102 -12.82 -5.84 12.36
CA GLU A 102 -11.44 -5.99 11.88
C GLU A 102 -11.55 -6.79 10.58
N PRO A 103 -11.20 -6.20 9.43
CA PRO A 103 -11.26 -6.94 8.18
C PRO A 103 -10.37 -8.18 8.35
N PRO A 104 -10.77 -9.34 7.81
CA PRO A 104 -9.91 -10.50 7.67
C PRO A 104 -8.51 -10.08 7.22
N ILE A 105 -7.48 -10.82 7.62
CA ILE A 105 -6.12 -10.62 7.13
C ILE A 105 -6.15 -10.95 5.64
N VAL A 106 -6.48 -9.96 4.81
CA VAL A 106 -6.56 -10.10 3.36
C VAL A 106 -5.13 -10.21 2.86
N ASP A 107 -4.80 -11.36 2.30
CA ASP A 107 -3.59 -11.54 1.54
C ASP A 107 -3.92 -11.15 0.08
N PHE A 108 -3.48 -9.95 -0.31
CA PHE A 108 -3.77 -9.41 -1.65
C PHE A 108 -3.22 -10.30 -2.78
N THR A 109 -2.22 -11.13 -2.51
CA THR A 109 -1.62 -12.05 -3.47
C THR A 109 -2.47 -13.32 -3.58
N ILE A 110 -2.87 -13.92 -2.46
CA ILE A 110 -3.73 -15.12 -2.47
C ILE A 110 -5.13 -14.80 -2.99
N ASP A 111 -5.71 -13.67 -2.59
CA ASP A 111 -7.07 -13.27 -2.98
C ASP A 111 -7.12 -12.48 -4.30
N ALA A 112 -6.00 -12.37 -5.03
CA ALA A 112 -5.90 -11.56 -6.24
C ALA A 112 -7.01 -11.84 -7.27
N GLU A 113 -7.33 -13.11 -7.52
CA GLU A 113 -8.41 -13.50 -8.45
C GLU A 113 -9.80 -13.06 -7.97
N ARG A 114 -10.05 -13.16 -6.66
CA ARG A 114 -11.32 -12.74 -6.06
C ARG A 114 -11.46 -11.23 -6.04
N ILE A 115 -10.37 -10.52 -5.69
CA ILE A 115 -10.30 -9.07 -5.73
C ILE A 115 -10.59 -8.59 -7.15
N PHE A 116 -9.88 -9.11 -8.15
CA PHE A 116 -10.10 -8.78 -9.56
C PHE A 116 -11.56 -8.98 -9.98
N SER A 117 -12.09 -10.17 -9.72
CA SER A 117 -13.47 -10.52 -10.07
C SER A 117 -14.49 -9.61 -9.38
N SER A 118 -14.21 -9.19 -8.14
CA SER A 118 -15.09 -8.32 -7.36
C SER A 118 -15.10 -6.87 -7.85
N PHE A 119 -13.94 -6.34 -8.23
CA PHE A 119 -13.85 -5.01 -8.85
C PHE A 119 -14.57 -4.96 -10.20
N LEU A 120 -14.43 -6.01 -11.00
CA LEU A 120 -15.13 -6.12 -12.26
C LEU A 120 -16.65 -6.26 -12.04
N PHE A 121 -17.07 -7.04 -11.04
CA PHE A 121 -18.49 -7.25 -10.73
C PHE A 121 -19.19 -6.00 -10.19
N ASP A 122 -18.63 -5.33 -9.18
CA ASP A 122 -19.29 -4.21 -8.49
C ASP A 122 -19.13 -2.87 -9.23
N TYR A 123 -17.96 -2.65 -9.82
CA TYR A 123 -17.59 -1.35 -10.37
C TYR A 123 -17.36 -1.37 -11.88
N ASN A 124 -17.36 -2.54 -12.52
CA ASN A 124 -16.97 -2.72 -13.92
C ASN A 124 -15.57 -2.12 -14.19
N ILE A 125 -14.65 -2.34 -13.23
CA ILE A 125 -13.25 -1.91 -13.29
C ILE A 125 -12.37 -3.12 -13.55
N ASP A 126 -11.66 -3.12 -14.66
CA ASP A 126 -10.59 -4.08 -14.94
C ASP A 126 -9.29 -3.62 -14.28
N LEU A 127 -8.90 -4.23 -13.16
CA LEU A 127 -7.70 -3.82 -12.42
C LEU A 127 -6.41 -3.94 -13.26
N ILE A 128 -6.35 -4.84 -14.25
CA ILE A 128 -5.17 -5.01 -15.11
C ILE A 128 -5.01 -3.76 -15.99
N GLU A 129 -6.10 -3.20 -16.52
CA GLU A 129 -6.06 -1.97 -17.31
C GLU A 129 -5.71 -0.72 -16.48
N TRP A 130 -5.91 -0.78 -15.16
CA TRP A 130 -5.69 0.30 -14.21
C TRP A 130 -4.33 0.27 -13.47
N GLN A 131 -3.48 -0.71 -13.77
CA GLN A 131 -2.10 -0.78 -13.27
C GLN A 131 -1.33 0.52 -13.61
N GLY A 132 -0.57 1.03 -12.63
CA GLY A 132 0.15 2.30 -12.73
C GLY A 132 -0.72 3.56 -12.75
N LYS A 133 -2.06 3.46 -12.69
CA LYS A 133 -2.99 4.59 -12.81
C LYS A 133 -3.83 4.82 -11.57
N MET A 134 -4.32 3.75 -10.95
CA MET A 134 -5.19 3.85 -9.78
C MET A 134 -4.35 4.00 -8.51
N GLN A 135 -4.52 5.12 -7.82
CA GLN A 135 -3.89 5.38 -6.53
C GLN A 135 -4.36 4.38 -5.45
N TRP A 136 -3.44 3.98 -4.56
CA TRP A 136 -3.67 3.01 -3.50
C TRP A 136 -4.85 3.36 -2.59
N ASN A 137 -5.00 4.64 -2.24
CA ASN A 137 -6.11 5.10 -1.40
C ASN A 137 -7.49 4.91 -2.07
N LYS A 138 -7.58 5.11 -3.40
CA LYS A 138 -8.79 4.86 -4.20
C LYS A 138 -9.08 3.37 -4.25
N PHE A 139 -8.05 2.58 -4.53
CA PHE A 139 -8.15 1.12 -4.53
C PHE A 139 -8.69 0.61 -3.18
N LEU A 140 -8.06 1.00 -2.07
CA LEU A 140 -8.51 0.60 -0.72
C LEU A 140 -9.93 1.06 -0.42
N THR A 141 -10.32 2.26 -0.86
CA THR A 141 -11.69 2.77 -0.68
C THR A 141 -12.70 1.90 -1.41
N LEU A 142 -12.43 1.54 -2.68
CA LEU A 142 -13.29 0.64 -3.46
C LEU A 142 -13.32 -0.77 -2.87
N PHE A 143 -12.16 -1.29 -2.48
CA PHE A 143 -12.02 -2.61 -1.88
C PHE A 143 -12.81 -2.76 -0.57
N ARG A 144 -12.74 -1.77 0.34
CA ARG A 144 -13.48 -1.77 1.61
C ARG A 144 -15.00 -1.64 1.45
N ASN A 145 -15.46 -1.19 0.29
CA ASN A 145 -16.89 -0.99 -0.01
C ASN A 145 -17.41 -1.99 -1.04
N LEU A 146 -16.69 -3.09 -1.29
CA LEU A 146 -17.21 -4.19 -2.10
C LEU A 146 -18.52 -4.69 -1.51
N SER A 147 -19.48 -5.00 -2.38
CA SER A 147 -20.77 -5.52 -1.99
C SER A 147 -20.62 -6.94 -1.45
N GLU A 148 -21.49 -7.33 -0.51
CA GLU A 148 -21.56 -8.71 0.01
C GLU A 148 -21.87 -9.74 -1.09
N LYS A 149 -22.35 -9.28 -2.25
CA LYS A 149 -22.65 -10.13 -3.42
C LYS A 149 -21.42 -10.41 -4.27
N SER A 150 -20.38 -9.61 -4.16
CA SER A 150 -19.14 -9.82 -4.90
C SER A 150 -18.42 -11.09 -4.41
N PRO A 151 -17.59 -11.74 -5.26
CA PRO A 151 -16.81 -12.92 -4.85
C PRO A 151 -16.01 -12.72 -3.57
N MET A 152 -15.39 -11.55 -3.38
CA MET A 152 -14.65 -11.20 -2.17
C MET A 152 -15.60 -10.94 -1.00
N GLY A 153 -16.69 -10.18 -1.21
CA GLY A 153 -17.69 -9.94 -0.17
C GLY A 153 -18.23 -11.24 0.41
N GLN A 154 -18.57 -12.21 -0.44
CA GLN A 154 -19.01 -13.53 0.00
C GLN A 154 -17.93 -14.26 0.82
N ALA A 155 -16.65 -14.17 0.43
CA ALA A 155 -15.55 -14.81 1.14
C ALA A 155 -15.28 -14.21 2.53
N LEU A 156 -15.53 -12.91 2.73
CA LEU A 156 -15.34 -12.22 4.01
C LEU A 156 -16.45 -12.51 5.04
N HIS A 157 -17.59 -13.05 4.60
CA HIS A 157 -18.75 -13.38 5.45
C HIS A 157 -18.80 -14.86 5.90
N TYR A 158 -17.82 -15.67 5.53
CA TYR A 158 -17.63 -17.05 6.02
C TYR A 158 -16.68 -17.10 7.22
#